data_AF-W9YR07-F1
#
_entry.id   AF-W9YR07-F1
#
_cell.length_a   1.000
_cell.length_b   1.000
_cell.length_c   1.000
_cell.angle_alpha   90.00
_cell.angle_beta   90.00
_cell.angle_gamma   90.00
#
_symmetry.space_group_name_H-M   'P 1'
#
loop_
_entity.id
_entity.type
_entity.pdbx_description
1 polymer ?
#
loop_
_entity_poly.entity_id
_entity_poly.type
_entity_poly.pdbx_seq_one_letter_code
_entity_poly.pdbx_strand_id
1 'polypeptide(L)'
;MSLSSGGTQHTVEGRGDEEKPQADANAQAGQETSSTSLGAAPDGGLRAWLVTTGAAFITFAALGYANSFGVFQEYYMAHQLANKSADQIAWIGSLSSFIQFGAGTIGGPLFDRFGAWIVRPAVVLYVFGIMMTSLCHEYWQFMLAQGVLLGLATGLLMVPSIVAVSQYFDKKRAAALGLAISGSSIGGVVLPIAFSKMLNSSSLGFGWTVRIMGFVMMPLLAFSCLTIKSRLPPTTSTFFIPAAFRKANFSLLVVAMFFLFLGMFTPLFFIPTYAVTRGMHATLASYLLAIINAASTFGRVVPGVLADKFGRLNILGLGAISTGVVILCMNKAESTAALVVYSIVFGFTSGTIISGVSAAFSVCPEDPREIGTYVGMGMGASSVAVLIGPPINGALVHRYGGFSQLSIFSGVMCLTGGLVAFASKATTPEGILARR
;
A
#
# COMPACT_ATOMS: atom_id res chain seq x y z
N MET A 1 -67.16 46.95 -47.62
CA MET A 1 -65.95 47.56 -48.18
C MET A 1 -65.39 48.50 -47.13
N SER A 2 -64.17 48.21 -46.63
CA SER A 2 -63.18 49.09 -45.96
C SER A 2 -63.61 49.97 -44.76
N LEU A 3 -62.85 50.22 -43.70
CA LEU A 3 -61.55 49.80 -43.15
C LEU A 3 -61.39 50.61 -41.84
N SER A 4 -60.77 50.03 -40.80
CA SER A 4 -59.90 50.69 -39.79
C SER A 4 -60.50 51.74 -38.82
N SER A 5 -60.06 51.94 -37.58
CA SER A 5 -59.48 51.17 -36.47
C SER A 5 -59.42 52.16 -35.28
N GLY A 6 -59.65 51.70 -34.06
CA GLY A 6 -59.58 52.54 -32.85
C GLY A 6 -59.72 51.65 -31.62
N GLY A 7 -58.60 51.44 -30.92
CA GLY A 7 -58.40 50.36 -29.95
C GLY A 7 -59.19 50.48 -28.63
N THR A 8 -59.42 49.32 -28.02
CA THR A 8 -60.00 49.17 -26.68
C THR A 8 -59.06 48.27 -25.87
N GLN A 9 -58.50 48.81 -24.78
CA GLN A 9 -57.83 48.00 -23.76
C GLN A 9 -58.90 47.35 -22.87
N HIS A 10 -58.92 46.02 -22.83
CA HIS A 10 -59.65 45.24 -21.85
C HIS A 10 -58.69 44.83 -20.72
N THR A 11 -58.99 45.25 -19.50
CA THR A 11 -58.49 44.65 -18.26
C THR A 11 -59.39 43.48 -17.89
N VAL A 12 -58.83 42.27 -17.84
CA VAL A 12 -59.44 41.10 -17.19
C VAL A 12 -58.37 40.41 -16.35
N GLU A 13 -58.75 40.14 -15.11
CA GLU A 13 -58.01 39.48 -14.04
C GLU A 13 -57.48 38.10 -14.44
N GLY A 14 -56.23 37.81 -14.03
CA GLY A 14 -55.60 36.50 -14.11
C GLY A 14 -55.08 36.10 -12.74
N ARG A 15 -55.82 35.18 -12.11
CA ARG A 15 -55.52 34.45 -10.88
C ARG A 15 -54.26 33.58 -11.06
N GLY A 16 -53.33 33.63 -10.11
CA GLY A 16 -52.14 32.76 -10.09
C GLY A 16 -51.37 32.91 -8.79
N ASP A 17 -51.50 31.89 -7.94
CA ASP A 17 -51.13 31.84 -6.54
C ASP A 17 -49.62 32.02 -6.25
N GLU A 18 -49.35 32.75 -5.18
CA GLU A 18 -48.06 32.82 -4.48
C GLU A 18 -47.76 31.50 -3.76
N GLU A 19 -46.83 30.70 -4.28
CA GLU A 19 -46.18 29.66 -3.46
C GLU A 19 -44.81 29.27 -4.03
N LYS A 20 -43.74 29.85 -3.46
CA LYS A 20 -42.40 29.25 -3.19
C LYS A 20 -41.29 30.32 -3.09
N PRO A 21 -40.86 30.61 -1.86
CA PRO A 21 -39.41 30.69 -1.60
C PRO A 21 -38.98 29.98 -0.30
N GLN A 22 -39.66 28.90 0.12
CA GLN A 22 -39.29 28.13 1.33
C GLN A 22 -38.68 26.75 1.04
N ALA A 23 -38.88 26.20 -0.15
CA ALA A 23 -38.32 24.88 -0.52
C ALA A 23 -36.80 24.95 -0.79
N ASP A 24 -36.31 26.05 -1.38
CA ASP A 24 -34.88 26.18 -1.72
C ASP A 24 -34.02 26.55 -0.50
N ALA A 25 -34.59 27.26 0.48
CA ALA A 25 -33.92 27.56 1.75
C ALA A 25 -33.75 26.29 2.61
N ASN A 26 -34.73 25.37 2.60
CA ASN A 26 -34.61 24.09 3.31
C ASN A 26 -33.69 23.08 2.57
N ALA A 27 -33.57 23.17 1.24
CA ALA A 27 -32.62 22.36 0.48
C ALA A 27 -31.16 22.80 0.71
N GLN A 28 -30.90 24.10 0.82
CA GLN A 28 -29.59 24.62 1.19
C GLN A 28 -29.26 24.40 2.68
N ALA A 29 -30.23 24.58 3.59
CA ALA A 29 -30.06 24.25 5.01
C ALA A 29 -29.86 22.75 5.28
N GLY A 30 -30.41 21.86 4.44
CA GLY A 30 -30.24 20.41 4.52
C GLY A 30 -28.87 19.90 4.02
N GLN A 31 -28.18 20.67 3.17
CA GLN A 31 -26.83 20.33 2.70
C GLN A 31 -25.74 20.91 3.63
N GLU A 32 -25.94 22.10 4.20
CA GLU A 32 -24.98 22.70 5.15
C GLU A 32 -24.98 22.04 6.54
N THR A 33 -26.06 21.37 6.94
CA THR A 33 -26.16 20.67 8.24
C THR A 33 -25.44 19.30 8.27
N SER A 34 -25.02 18.75 7.13
CA SER A 34 -24.36 17.43 7.10
C SER A 34 -22.84 17.50 7.30
N SER A 35 -22.19 18.59 6.85
CA SER A 35 -20.73 18.75 6.92
C SER A 35 -20.23 19.27 8.28
N THR A 36 -21.11 19.91 9.07
CA THR A 36 -20.80 20.44 10.41
C THR A 36 -20.89 19.41 11.54
N SER A 37 -21.41 18.20 11.29
CA SER A 37 -21.65 17.19 12.35
C SER A 37 -20.46 16.25 12.64
N LEU A 38 -19.47 16.17 11.76
CA LEU A 38 -18.31 15.29 11.95
C LEU A 38 -17.18 16.08 12.60
N GLY A 39 -17.10 16.01 13.93
CA GLY A 39 -16.03 16.65 14.70
C GLY A 39 -14.61 16.20 14.30
N ALA A 40 -13.59 16.74 14.98
CA ALA A 40 -12.19 16.34 14.76
C ALA A 40 -11.97 14.83 14.93
N ALA A 41 -10.87 14.30 14.36
CA ALA A 41 -10.55 12.88 14.47
C ALA A 41 -10.48 12.42 15.94
N PRO A 42 -11.05 11.24 16.27
CA PRO A 42 -11.11 10.78 17.66
C PRO A 42 -9.74 10.44 18.25
N ASP A 43 -8.72 10.18 17.42
CA ASP A 43 -7.33 9.91 17.85
C ASP A 43 -7.21 8.78 18.90
N GLY A 44 -8.14 7.83 18.83
CA GLY A 44 -8.27 6.69 19.74
C GLY A 44 -9.71 6.20 19.92
N GLY A 45 -9.93 5.47 21.01
CA GLY A 45 -11.20 4.81 21.31
C GLY A 45 -11.33 3.42 20.67
N LEU A 46 -12.25 2.62 21.21
CA LEU A 46 -12.45 1.21 20.79
C LEU A 46 -12.66 1.09 19.28
N ARG A 47 -13.49 1.98 18.69
CA ARG A 47 -13.77 1.93 17.25
C ARG A 47 -12.52 2.16 16.38
N ALA A 48 -11.71 3.16 16.71
CA ALA A 48 -10.51 3.49 15.93
C ALA A 48 -9.47 2.36 15.99
N TRP A 49 -9.29 1.75 17.17
CA TRP A 49 -8.38 0.62 17.33
C TRP A 49 -8.89 -0.68 16.71
N LEU A 50 -10.21 -0.91 16.70
CA LEU A 50 -10.81 -2.02 15.94
C LEU A 50 -10.56 -1.86 14.43
N VAL A 51 -10.75 -0.65 13.87
CA VAL A 51 -10.44 -0.38 12.46
C VAL A 51 -8.95 -0.61 12.16
N THR A 52 -8.07 -0.16 13.05
CA THR A 52 -6.61 -0.36 12.93
C THR A 52 -6.24 -1.84 12.95
N THR A 53 -6.87 -2.62 13.84
CA THR A 53 -6.65 -4.07 13.95
C THR A 53 -7.17 -4.81 12.72
N GLY A 54 -8.35 -4.44 12.21
CA GLY A 54 -8.87 -4.96 10.95
C GLY A 54 -7.95 -4.65 9.77
N ALA A 55 -7.44 -3.42 9.68
CA ALA A 55 -6.44 -3.07 8.67
C ALA A 55 -5.15 -3.90 8.84
N ALA A 56 -4.71 -4.16 10.07
CA ALA A 56 -3.55 -5.02 10.34
C ALA A 56 -3.75 -6.47 9.88
N PHE A 57 -4.96 -7.03 10.03
CA PHE A 57 -5.27 -8.36 9.51
C PHE A 57 -5.36 -8.41 7.99
N ILE A 58 -5.88 -7.37 7.35
CA ILE A 58 -5.82 -7.23 5.90
C ILE A 58 -4.37 -7.20 5.41
N THR A 59 -3.53 -6.35 5.99
CA THR A 59 -2.12 -6.25 5.55
C THR A 59 -1.35 -7.53 5.85
N PHE A 60 -1.62 -8.20 6.98
CA PHE A 60 -1.07 -9.51 7.32
C PHE A 60 -1.36 -10.55 6.24
N ALA A 61 -2.63 -10.69 5.85
CA ALA A 61 -3.03 -11.65 4.84
C ALA A 61 -2.48 -11.26 3.46
N ALA A 62 -2.80 -10.06 3.00
CA ALA A 62 -2.61 -9.66 1.61
C ALA A 62 -1.12 -9.54 1.25
N LEU A 63 -0.36 -8.72 2.00
CA LEU A 63 1.07 -8.53 1.77
C LEU A 63 1.91 -9.70 2.29
N GLY A 64 1.49 -10.38 3.36
CA GLY A 64 2.23 -11.55 3.84
C GLY A 64 2.13 -12.75 2.86
N TYR A 65 0.98 -12.95 2.22
CA TYR A 65 0.84 -13.92 1.13
C TYR A 65 1.72 -13.52 -0.07
N ALA A 66 1.73 -12.25 -0.45
CA ALA A 66 2.61 -11.75 -1.54
C ALA A 66 4.10 -12.00 -1.23
N ASN A 67 4.54 -11.79 0.02
CA ASN A 67 5.91 -12.12 0.45
C ASN A 67 6.23 -13.61 0.41
N SER A 68 5.21 -14.48 0.34
CA SER A 68 5.41 -15.93 0.20
C SER A 68 5.69 -16.35 -1.25
N PHE A 69 5.69 -15.42 -2.21
CA PHE A 69 5.90 -15.74 -3.64
C PHE A 69 7.23 -16.45 -3.90
N GLY A 70 8.30 -16.15 -3.16
CA GLY A 70 9.58 -16.86 -3.30
C GLY A 70 9.44 -18.37 -3.04
N VAL A 71 8.64 -18.77 -2.06
CA VAL A 71 8.36 -20.18 -1.74
C VAL A 71 7.52 -20.82 -2.86
N PHE A 72 6.53 -20.08 -3.38
CA PHE A 72 5.74 -20.55 -4.52
C PHE A 72 6.60 -20.74 -5.77
N GLN A 73 7.47 -19.78 -6.10
CA GLN A 73 8.35 -19.85 -7.26
C GLN A 73 9.27 -21.07 -7.19
N GLU A 74 9.91 -21.33 -6.04
CA GLU A 74 10.74 -22.51 -5.83
C GLU A 74 9.93 -23.81 -6.01
N TYR A 75 8.74 -23.88 -5.40
CA TYR A 75 7.87 -25.05 -5.53
C TYR A 75 7.41 -25.28 -6.97
N TYR A 76 7.03 -24.23 -7.69
CA TYR A 76 6.59 -24.29 -9.08
C TYR A 76 7.72 -24.77 -10.00
N MET A 77 8.94 -24.29 -9.80
CA MET A 77 10.12 -24.74 -10.53
C MET A 77 10.44 -26.22 -10.30
N ALA A 78 10.13 -26.75 -9.12
CA ALA A 78 10.36 -28.16 -8.80
C ALA A 78 9.18 -29.08 -9.22
N HIS A 79 7.98 -28.55 -9.41
CA HIS A 79 6.75 -29.34 -9.62
C HIS A 79 5.97 -28.87 -10.86
N GLN A 80 4.84 -28.17 -10.69
CA GLN A 80 3.86 -27.94 -11.76
C GLN A 80 4.43 -27.23 -12.98
N LEU A 81 5.42 -26.36 -12.80
CA LEU A 81 6.02 -25.54 -13.86
C LEU A 81 7.49 -25.88 -14.08
N ALA A 82 7.91 -27.14 -13.81
CA ALA A 82 9.30 -27.57 -13.99
C ALA A 82 9.83 -27.42 -15.42
N ASN A 83 8.95 -27.28 -16.41
CA ASN A 83 9.29 -27.02 -17.81
C ASN A 83 9.39 -25.53 -18.17
N LYS A 84 9.23 -24.60 -17.21
CA LYS A 84 9.35 -23.16 -17.42
C LYS A 84 10.64 -22.61 -16.82
N SER A 85 11.14 -21.53 -17.39
CA SER A 85 12.31 -20.85 -16.83
C SER A 85 11.96 -20.11 -15.53
N ALA A 86 12.96 -19.91 -14.66
CA ALA A 86 12.79 -19.14 -13.42
C ALA A 86 12.26 -17.71 -13.70
N ASP A 87 12.72 -17.09 -14.79
CA ASP A 87 12.27 -15.77 -15.24
C ASP A 87 10.78 -15.77 -15.62
N GLN A 88 10.33 -16.77 -16.39
CA GLN A 88 8.92 -16.91 -16.74
C GLN A 88 8.04 -17.03 -15.49
N ILE A 89 8.44 -17.84 -14.51
CA ILE A 89 7.67 -18.01 -13.27
C ILE A 89 7.66 -16.71 -12.46
N ALA A 90 8.80 -16.01 -12.38
CA ALA A 90 8.92 -14.74 -11.64
C ALA A 90 7.94 -13.65 -12.14
N TRP A 91 7.55 -13.67 -13.42
CA TRP A 91 6.55 -12.76 -13.97
C TRP A 91 5.19 -12.83 -13.25
N ILE A 92 4.80 -13.98 -12.69
CA ILE A 92 3.54 -14.12 -11.95
C ILE A 92 3.55 -13.19 -10.72
N GLY A 93 4.63 -13.22 -9.94
CA GLY A 93 4.78 -12.39 -8.73
C GLY A 93 5.00 -10.92 -9.05
N SER A 94 5.78 -10.62 -10.09
CA SER A 94 6.00 -9.25 -10.57
C SER A 94 4.72 -8.60 -11.06
N LEU A 95 3.91 -9.31 -11.85
CA LEU A 95 2.61 -8.83 -12.31
C LEU A 95 1.65 -8.62 -11.13
N SER A 96 1.62 -9.57 -10.18
CA SER A 96 0.81 -9.44 -8.97
C SER A 96 1.15 -8.18 -8.18
N SER A 97 2.45 -7.93 -7.97
CA SER A 97 2.94 -6.73 -7.27
C SER A 97 2.62 -5.45 -8.03
N PHE A 98 2.81 -5.43 -9.35
CA PHE A 98 2.47 -4.29 -10.20
C PHE A 98 0.98 -3.95 -10.11
N ILE A 99 0.10 -4.96 -10.29
CA ILE A 99 -1.36 -4.76 -10.20
C ILE A 99 -1.75 -4.37 -8.78
N GLN A 100 -1.14 -4.95 -7.75
CA GLN A 100 -1.41 -4.59 -6.36
C GLN A 100 -1.22 -3.09 -6.10
N PHE A 101 -0.08 -2.52 -6.49
CA PHE A 101 0.18 -1.10 -6.30
C PHE A 101 -0.62 -0.24 -7.29
N GLY A 102 -0.75 -0.68 -8.55
CA GLY A 102 -1.50 0.01 -9.59
C GLY A 102 -3.00 0.11 -9.30
N ALA A 103 -3.61 -0.97 -8.79
CA ALA A 103 -5.00 -1.01 -8.37
C ALA A 103 -5.32 -0.03 -7.23
N GLY A 104 -4.30 0.52 -6.55
CA GLY A 104 -4.47 1.62 -5.61
C GLY A 104 -5.10 2.86 -6.25
N THR A 105 -4.83 3.13 -7.53
CA THR A 105 -5.46 4.22 -8.30
C THR A 105 -6.97 4.07 -8.43
N ILE A 106 -7.47 2.84 -8.34
CA ILE A 106 -8.90 2.50 -8.41
C ILE A 106 -9.47 2.35 -7.00
N GLY A 107 -8.74 1.66 -6.11
CA GLY A 107 -9.17 1.35 -4.75
C GLY A 107 -9.35 2.59 -3.87
N GLY A 108 -8.53 3.62 -4.05
CA GLY A 108 -8.66 4.90 -3.36
C GLY A 108 -10.00 5.60 -3.66
N PRO A 109 -10.27 5.97 -4.93
CA PRO A 109 -11.54 6.59 -5.30
C PRO A 109 -12.77 5.73 -5.00
N LEU A 110 -12.67 4.40 -5.15
CA LEU A 110 -13.77 3.50 -4.76
C LEU A 110 -14.05 3.57 -3.26
N PHE A 111 -13.03 3.71 -2.41
CA PHE A 111 -13.23 3.95 -0.99
C PHE A 111 -13.83 5.32 -0.72
N ASP A 112 -13.38 6.37 -1.41
CA ASP A 112 -13.94 7.71 -1.25
C ASP A 112 -15.44 7.72 -1.62
N ARG A 113 -15.87 6.92 -2.61
CA ARG A 113 -17.26 6.84 -3.09
C ARG A 113 -18.17 5.84 -2.36
N PHE A 114 -17.64 4.70 -1.93
CA PHE A 114 -18.43 3.61 -1.31
C PHE A 114 -18.07 3.37 0.16
N GLY A 115 -17.11 4.12 0.70
CA GLY A 115 -16.57 3.92 2.04
C GLY A 115 -16.00 2.52 2.22
N ALA A 116 -16.08 2.01 3.46
CA ALA A 116 -15.61 0.68 3.82
C ALA A 116 -16.37 -0.48 3.15
N TRP A 117 -17.48 -0.22 2.46
CA TRP A 117 -18.26 -1.30 1.83
C TRP A 117 -17.44 -2.02 0.75
N ILE A 118 -16.50 -1.32 0.08
CA ILE A 118 -15.62 -1.89 -0.95
C ILE A 118 -14.71 -3.03 -0.44
N VAL A 119 -14.42 -3.06 0.87
CA VAL A 119 -13.57 -4.10 1.47
C VAL A 119 -14.20 -5.48 1.37
N ARG A 120 -15.53 -5.58 1.47
CA ARG A 120 -16.25 -6.87 1.47
C ARG A 120 -16.12 -7.65 0.16
N PRO A 121 -16.48 -7.08 -1.02
CA PRO A 121 -16.28 -7.79 -2.28
C PRO A 121 -14.80 -8.05 -2.56
N ALA A 122 -13.89 -7.16 -2.14
CA ALA A 122 -12.46 -7.38 -2.29
C ALA A 122 -11.95 -8.57 -1.46
N VAL A 123 -12.46 -8.78 -0.23
CA VAL A 123 -12.14 -9.96 0.59
C VAL A 123 -12.64 -11.25 -0.08
N VAL A 124 -13.86 -11.23 -0.61
CA VAL A 124 -14.42 -12.39 -1.33
C VAL A 124 -13.55 -12.72 -2.55
N LEU A 125 -13.17 -11.69 -3.32
CA LEU A 125 -12.29 -11.84 -4.48
C LEU A 125 -10.91 -12.41 -4.10
N TYR A 126 -10.35 -11.95 -2.98
CA TYR A 126 -9.07 -12.39 -2.45
C TYR A 126 -9.10 -13.86 -2.04
N VAL A 127 -10.11 -14.26 -1.24
CA VAL A 127 -10.29 -15.66 -0.82
C VAL A 127 -10.53 -16.55 -2.04
N PHE A 128 -11.38 -16.11 -2.97
CA PHE A 128 -11.62 -16.81 -4.22
C PHE A 128 -10.31 -17.01 -5.01
N GLY A 129 -9.47 -15.98 -5.13
CA GLY A 129 -8.16 -16.07 -5.79
C GLY A 129 -7.22 -17.09 -5.14
N ILE A 130 -7.17 -17.14 -3.81
CA ILE A 130 -6.40 -18.17 -3.09
C ILE A 130 -6.95 -19.57 -3.41
N MET A 131 -8.27 -19.76 -3.34
CA MET A 131 -8.90 -21.05 -3.62
C MET A 131 -8.70 -21.49 -5.08
N MET A 132 -8.76 -20.56 -6.04
CA MET A 132 -8.46 -20.85 -7.45
C MET A 132 -6.98 -21.18 -7.67
N THR A 133 -6.07 -20.50 -6.97
CA THR A 133 -4.64 -20.83 -7.00
C THR A 133 -4.39 -22.28 -6.57
N SER A 134 -5.16 -22.79 -5.59
CA SER A 134 -5.05 -24.19 -5.14
C SER A 134 -5.38 -25.25 -6.20
N LEU A 135 -6.06 -24.86 -7.29
CA LEU A 135 -6.49 -25.73 -8.38
C LEU A 135 -5.58 -25.61 -9.62
N CYS A 136 -4.55 -24.77 -9.56
CA CYS A 136 -3.72 -24.46 -10.73
C CYS A 136 -2.66 -25.53 -10.98
N HIS A 137 -2.51 -25.88 -12.27
CA HIS A 137 -1.50 -26.79 -12.81
C HIS A 137 -0.72 -26.16 -13.97
N GLU A 138 -1.34 -25.25 -14.72
CA GLU A 138 -0.74 -24.63 -15.90
C GLU A 138 -0.29 -23.18 -15.64
N TYR A 139 0.75 -22.72 -16.33
CA TYR A 139 1.33 -21.38 -16.15
C TYR A 139 0.29 -20.25 -16.25
N TRP A 140 -0.60 -20.31 -17.25
CA TRP A 140 -1.61 -19.27 -17.46
C TRP A 140 -2.65 -19.23 -16.32
N GLN A 141 -2.91 -20.37 -15.66
CA GLN A 141 -3.84 -20.45 -14.54
C GLN A 141 -3.26 -19.70 -13.33
N PHE A 142 -1.97 -19.91 -13.04
CA PHE A 142 -1.26 -19.14 -12.01
C PHE A 142 -1.17 -17.65 -12.36
N MET A 143 -0.95 -17.31 -13.63
CA MET A 143 -0.93 -15.92 -14.07
C MET A 143 -2.26 -15.21 -13.81
N LEU A 144 -3.39 -15.86 -14.10
CA LEU A 144 -4.71 -15.29 -13.86
C LEU A 144 -5.09 -15.28 -12.37
N ALA A 145 -4.92 -16.39 -11.66
CA ALA A 145 -5.35 -16.52 -10.27
C ALA A 145 -4.43 -15.75 -9.30
N GLN A 146 -3.11 -15.91 -9.43
CA GLN A 146 -2.13 -15.33 -8.50
C GLN A 146 -1.57 -14.00 -8.99
N GLY A 147 -1.32 -13.87 -10.29
CA GLY A 147 -0.88 -12.61 -10.90
C GLY A 147 -2.00 -11.57 -10.89
N VAL A 148 -3.03 -11.78 -11.71
CA VAL A 148 -4.07 -10.76 -11.95
C VAL A 148 -5.06 -10.65 -10.81
N LEU A 149 -5.74 -11.74 -10.46
CA LEU A 149 -6.87 -11.75 -9.55
C LEU A 149 -6.44 -11.42 -8.11
N LEU A 150 -5.42 -12.10 -7.58
CA LEU A 150 -4.86 -11.79 -6.26
C LEU A 150 -4.19 -10.42 -6.21
N GLY A 151 -3.50 -9.99 -7.27
CA GLY A 151 -2.94 -8.64 -7.36
C GLY A 151 -4.03 -7.56 -7.24
N LEU A 152 -5.10 -7.69 -8.03
CA LEU A 152 -6.24 -6.77 -8.00
C LEU A 152 -6.92 -6.75 -6.63
N ALA A 153 -7.23 -7.93 -6.09
CA ALA A 153 -7.88 -8.06 -4.79
C ALA A 153 -7.03 -7.44 -3.67
N THR A 154 -5.72 -7.66 -3.69
CA THR A 154 -4.78 -7.09 -2.72
C THR A 154 -4.76 -5.56 -2.79
N GLY A 155 -4.72 -4.96 -3.98
CA GLY A 155 -4.78 -3.51 -4.13
C GLY A 155 -6.10 -2.90 -3.64
N LEU A 156 -7.22 -3.56 -3.95
CA LEU A 156 -8.56 -3.17 -3.49
C LEU A 156 -8.81 -3.42 -1.99
N LEU A 157 -7.93 -4.14 -1.30
CA LEU A 157 -7.95 -4.30 0.15
C LEU A 157 -7.04 -3.30 0.85
N MET A 158 -5.82 -3.14 0.33
CA MET A 158 -4.75 -2.35 0.93
C MET A 158 -5.12 -0.88 1.05
N VAL A 159 -5.44 -0.21 -0.05
CA VAL A 159 -5.69 1.25 -0.03
C VAL A 159 -6.91 1.59 0.83
N PRO A 160 -8.09 0.95 0.65
CA PRO A 160 -9.24 1.18 1.52
C PRO A 160 -8.96 1.01 3.02
N SER A 161 -8.18 0.00 3.40
CA SER A 161 -7.83 -0.24 4.81
C SER A 161 -6.97 0.88 5.40
N ILE A 162 -6.00 1.39 4.64
CA ILE A 162 -5.12 2.50 5.03
C ILE A 162 -5.94 3.78 5.18
N VAL A 163 -6.82 4.07 4.22
CA VAL A 163 -7.65 5.28 4.23
C VAL A 163 -8.62 5.23 5.40
N ALA A 164 -9.26 4.09 5.66
CA ALA A 164 -10.13 3.92 6.82
C ALA A 164 -9.40 4.25 8.12
N VAL A 165 -8.17 3.78 8.34
CA VAL A 165 -7.37 4.13 9.53
C VAL A 165 -7.10 5.64 9.57
N SER A 166 -6.69 6.24 8.46
CA SER A 166 -6.36 7.67 8.40
C SER A 166 -7.52 8.61 8.76
N GLN A 167 -8.77 8.18 8.57
CA GLN A 167 -9.95 8.99 8.93
C GLN A 167 -10.20 9.05 10.44
N TYR A 168 -9.74 8.06 11.22
CA TYR A 168 -9.95 8.02 12.68
C TYR A 168 -8.81 8.65 13.48
N PHE A 169 -7.66 8.89 12.86
CA PHE A 169 -6.48 9.45 13.52
C PHE A 169 -5.99 10.69 12.79
N ASP A 170 -5.79 11.76 13.53
CA ASP A 170 -5.13 12.97 13.04
C ASP A 170 -3.79 13.15 13.75
N LYS A 171 -3.77 13.33 15.07
CA LYS A 171 -2.52 13.50 15.84
C LYS A 171 -1.70 12.21 15.96
N LYS A 172 -2.35 11.04 15.99
CA LYS A 172 -1.67 9.73 16.11
C LYS A 172 -1.67 8.93 14.81
N ARG A 173 -1.79 9.62 13.68
CA ARG A 173 -2.03 8.98 12.38
C ARG A 173 -0.86 8.12 11.95
N ALA A 174 0.38 8.59 12.07
CA ALA A 174 1.53 7.82 11.61
C ALA A 174 1.77 6.58 12.49
N ALA A 175 1.52 6.67 13.80
CA ALA A 175 1.58 5.53 14.71
C ALA A 175 0.49 4.49 14.39
N ALA A 176 -0.75 4.92 14.16
CA ALA A 176 -1.86 4.02 13.82
C ALA A 176 -1.64 3.33 12.47
N LEU A 177 -1.19 4.08 11.45
CA LEU A 177 -0.81 3.52 10.16
C LEU A 177 0.39 2.58 10.28
N GLY A 178 1.39 2.94 11.10
CA GLY A 178 2.53 2.07 11.42
C GLY A 178 2.07 0.73 11.99
N LEU A 179 1.14 0.72 12.95
CA LEU A 179 0.58 -0.50 13.52
C LEU A 179 -0.24 -1.30 12.49
N ALA A 180 -1.12 -0.63 11.73
CA ALA A 180 -1.92 -1.29 10.69
C ALA A 180 -1.03 -1.92 9.62
N ILE A 181 0.02 -1.23 9.18
CA ILE A 181 0.92 -1.72 8.13
C ILE A 181 1.87 -2.78 8.71
N SER A 182 2.20 -2.76 10.00
CA SER A 182 3.03 -3.80 10.66
C SER A 182 2.47 -5.21 10.54
N GLY A 183 1.15 -5.38 10.36
CA GLY A 183 0.54 -6.67 10.07
C GLY A 183 1.21 -7.38 8.89
N SER A 184 1.57 -6.63 7.84
CA SER A 184 2.30 -7.13 6.67
C SER A 184 3.66 -7.73 7.00
N SER A 185 4.39 -7.14 7.95
CA SER A 185 5.69 -7.63 8.39
C SER A 185 5.55 -8.94 9.15
N ILE A 186 4.58 -9.01 10.07
CA ILE A 186 4.29 -10.25 10.80
C ILE A 186 3.83 -11.35 9.82
N GLY A 187 2.97 -11.01 8.85
CA GLY A 187 2.54 -11.93 7.80
C GLY A 187 3.69 -12.42 6.92
N GLY A 188 4.63 -11.53 6.57
CA GLY A 188 5.85 -11.86 5.83
C GLY A 188 6.85 -12.72 6.59
N VAL A 189 6.68 -12.91 7.91
CA VAL A 189 7.40 -13.93 8.69
C VAL A 189 6.61 -15.23 8.73
N VAL A 190 5.36 -15.15 9.18
CA VAL A 190 4.55 -16.33 9.50
C VAL A 190 4.18 -17.13 8.25
N LEU A 191 3.71 -16.46 7.20
CA LEU A 191 3.11 -17.13 6.05
C LEU A 191 4.14 -17.85 5.17
N PRO A 192 5.30 -17.26 4.80
CA PRO A 192 6.30 -17.98 4.00
C PRO A 192 6.85 -19.21 4.74
N ILE A 193 7.06 -19.12 6.06
CA ILE A 193 7.53 -20.24 6.88
C ILE A 193 6.46 -21.35 6.93
N ALA A 194 5.19 -20.98 7.13
CA ALA A 194 4.09 -21.94 7.14
C ALA A 194 3.95 -22.64 5.77
N PHE A 195 3.99 -21.88 4.66
CA PHE A 195 3.97 -22.44 3.31
C PHE A 195 5.15 -23.39 3.08
N SER A 196 6.38 -22.97 3.39
CA SER A 196 7.58 -23.78 3.17
C SER A 196 7.52 -25.09 3.94
N LYS A 197 7.14 -25.06 5.23
CA LYS A 197 7.00 -26.29 6.04
C LYS A 197 5.90 -27.21 5.53
N MET A 198 4.75 -26.68 5.13
CA MET A 198 3.66 -27.52 4.63
C MET A 198 3.98 -28.12 3.27
N LEU A 199 4.56 -27.34 2.35
CA LEU A 199 4.91 -27.82 1.01
C LEU A 199 6.07 -28.83 1.02
N ASN A 200 7.07 -28.64 1.89
CA ASN A 200 8.31 -29.42 1.84
C ASN A 200 8.43 -30.50 2.93
N SER A 201 7.73 -30.36 4.06
CA SER A 201 7.91 -31.22 5.24
C SER A 201 6.65 -31.96 5.67
N SER A 202 5.58 -31.88 4.88
CA SER A 202 4.33 -32.59 5.16
C SER A 202 3.91 -33.46 3.97
N SER A 203 3.02 -34.42 4.21
CA SER A 203 2.39 -35.21 3.15
C SER A 203 1.24 -34.47 2.45
N LEU A 204 1.04 -33.17 2.75
CA LEU A 204 -0.01 -32.36 2.15
C LEU A 204 0.41 -31.95 0.73
N GLY A 205 -0.43 -32.24 -0.26
CA GLY A 205 -0.23 -31.73 -1.61
C GLY A 205 -0.38 -30.21 -1.69
N PHE A 206 0.12 -29.61 -2.77
CA PHE A 206 0.05 -28.18 -3.06
C PHE A 206 -1.34 -27.57 -2.83
N GLY A 207 -2.38 -28.16 -3.43
CA GLY A 207 -3.73 -27.62 -3.36
C GLY A 207 -4.28 -27.56 -1.93
N TRP A 208 -4.03 -28.59 -1.12
CA TRP A 208 -4.45 -28.59 0.29
C TRP A 208 -3.68 -27.59 1.13
N THR A 209 -2.38 -27.44 0.88
CA THR A 209 -1.56 -26.42 1.55
C THR A 209 -2.09 -25.01 1.31
N VAL A 210 -2.40 -24.67 0.06
CA VAL A 210 -2.97 -23.35 -0.29
C VAL A 210 -4.36 -23.14 0.33
N ARG A 211 -5.21 -24.17 0.33
CA ARG A 211 -6.55 -24.11 0.96
C ARG A 211 -6.48 -23.90 2.47
N ILE A 212 -5.61 -24.65 3.17
CA ILE A 212 -5.40 -24.49 4.62
C ILE A 212 -4.99 -23.06 4.93
N MET A 213 -4.08 -22.48 4.15
CA MET A 213 -3.67 -21.08 4.33
C MET A 213 -4.82 -20.11 4.05
N GLY A 214 -5.63 -20.35 3.02
CA GLY A 214 -6.87 -19.61 2.80
C GLY A 214 -7.81 -19.70 4.01
N PHE A 215 -7.98 -20.90 4.58
CA PHE A 215 -8.83 -21.13 5.75
C PHE A 215 -8.32 -20.43 7.02
N VAL A 216 -7.00 -20.36 7.22
CA VAL A 216 -6.39 -19.59 8.31
C VAL A 216 -6.61 -18.08 8.13
N MET A 217 -6.61 -17.58 6.90
CA MET A 217 -6.81 -16.15 6.61
C MET A 217 -8.28 -15.72 6.67
N MET A 218 -9.23 -16.60 6.32
CA MET A 218 -10.67 -16.27 6.30
C MET A 218 -11.20 -15.65 7.61
N PRO A 219 -10.95 -16.18 8.82
CA PRO A 219 -11.45 -15.56 10.05
C PRO A 219 -10.84 -14.16 10.30
N LEU A 220 -9.57 -13.95 9.94
CA LEU A 220 -8.90 -12.65 10.05
C LEU A 220 -9.52 -11.62 9.10
N LEU A 221 -9.81 -12.04 7.87
CA LEU A 221 -10.47 -11.21 6.86
C LEU A 221 -11.95 -10.96 7.19
N ALA A 222 -12.66 -11.94 7.74
CA ALA A 222 -14.03 -11.78 8.22
C ALA A 222 -14.10 -10.76 9.37
N PHE A 223 -13.17 -10.83 10.33
CA PHE A 223 -13.03 -9.82 11.37
C PHE A 223 -12.78 -8.42 10.78
N SER A 224 -11.94 -8.34 9.74
CA SER A 224 -11.65 -7.08 9.04
C SER A 224 -12.90 -6.48 8.37
N CYS A 225 -13.73 -7.31 7.74
CA CYS A 225 -15.01 -6.89 7.14
C CYS A 225 -16.02 -6.32 8.16
N LEU A 226 -15.95 -6.77 9.42
CA LEU A 226 -16.83 -6.30 10.50
C LEU A 226 -16.29 -5.03 11.18
N THR A 227 -14.96 -4.92 11.28
CA THR A 227 -14.29 -3.85 12.04
C THR A 227 -13.96 -2.62 11.21
N ILE A 228 -13.65 -2.76 9.92
CA ILE A 228 -13.39 -1.59 9.06
C ILE A 228 -14.69 -0.87 8.75
N LYS A 229 -14.77 0.42 9.11
CA LYS A 229 -15.86 1.33 8.73
C LYS A 229 -15.30 2.66 8.28
N SER A 230 -15.92 3.27 7.27
CA SER A 230 -15.67 4.67 6.95
C SER A 230 -16.20 5.54 8.08
N ARG A 231 -15.47 6.61 8.40
CA ARG A 231 -15.93 7.64 9.33
C ARG A 231 -16.53 8.82 8.59
N LEU A 232 -15.90 9.20 7.48
CA LEU A 232 -16.35 10.32 6.67
C LEU A 232 -17.43 9.86 5.69
N PRO A 233 -18.39 10.74 5.35
CA PRO A 233 -19.43 10.46 4.38
C PRO A 233 -18.78 10.25 3.02
N PRO A 234 -19.33 9.34 2.20
CA PRO A 234 -18.81 9.14 0.86
C PRO A 234 -18.95 10.40 0.02
N THR A 235 -18.03 10.58 -0.91
CA THR A 235 -18.05 11.71 -1.86
C THR A 235 -18.31 11.21 -3.27
N THR A 236 -18.66 12.14 -4.16
CA THR A 236 -18.65 11.91 -5.60
C THR A 236 -17.24 12.08 -6.19
N SER A 237 -16.18 11.74 -5.42
CA SER A 237 -14.78 11.95 -5.82
C SER A 237 -14.52 11.41 -7.23
N THR A 238 -13.75 12.19 -7.97
CA THR A 238 -13.25 11.78 -9.28
C THR A 238 -12.18 10.72 -9.10
N PHE A 239 -12.11 9.74 -10.01
CA PHE A 239 -11.10 8.68 -9.95
C PHE A 239 -9.66 9.19 -10.08
N PHE A 240 -9.50 10.43 -10.49
CA PHE A 240 -8.22 11.07 -10.72
C PHE A 240 -8.36 12.56 -10.47
N ILE A 241 -7.45 13.13 -9.68
CA ILE A 241 -7.41 14.57 -9.37
C ILE A 241 -6.12 15.14 -9.99
N PRO A 242 -6.13 15.58 -11.27
CA PRO A 242 -4.96 16.14 -11.93
C PRO A 242 -4.37 17.34 -11.18
N ALA A 243 -5.22 18.12 -10.52
CA ALA A 243 -4.81 19.29 -9.75
C ALA A 243 -3.86 18.94 -8.59
N ALA A 244 -3.89 17.71 -8.08
CA ALA A 244 -2.96 17.25 -7.05
C ALA A 244 -1.50 17.35 -7.53
N PHE A 245 -1.22 17.03 -8.79
CA PHE A 245 0.11 17.10 -9.39
C PHE A 245 0.60 18.53 -9.66
N ARG A 246 -0.27 19.54 -9.53
CA ARG A 246 0.14 20.95 -9.55
C ARG A 246 0.63 21.42 -8.18
N LYS A 247 0.32 20.69 -7.10
CA LYS A 247 0.82 20.99 -5.76
C LYS A 247 2.25 20.47 -5.62
N ALA A 248 3.19 21.37 -5.35
CA ALA A 248 4.61 21.03 -5.27
C ALA A 248 4.91 19.95 -4.22
N ASN A 249 4.24 19.99 -3.06
CA ASN A 249 4.39 18.99 -2.00
C ASN A 249 4.04 17.57 -2.49
N PHE A 250 2.91 17.40 -3.16
CA PHE A 250 2.46 16.10 -3.66
C PHE A 250 3.37 15.59 -4.77
N SER A 251 3.71 16.43 -5.75
CA SER A 251 4.59 16.03 -6.85
C SER A 251 6.00 15.66 -6.39
N LEU A 252 6.58 16.41 -5.45
CA LEU A 252 7.88 16.05 -4.86
C LEU A 252 7.80 14.74 -4.06
N LEU A 253 6.69 14.49 -3.36
CA LEU A 253 6.48 13.21 -2.68
C LEU A 253 6.36 12.05 -3.66
N VAL A 254 5.63 12.21 -4.76
CA VAL A 254 5.55 11.18 -5.81
C VAL A 254 6.94 10.87 -6.38
N VAL A 255 7.74 11.89 -6.70
CA VAL A 255 9.11 11.72 -7.18
C VAL A 255 9.99 11.04 -6.12
N ALA A 256 9.92 11.47 -4.87
CA ALA A 256 10.64 10.84 -3.77
C ALA A 256 10.30 9.35 -3.67
N MET A 257 9.00 9.01 -3.68
CA MET A 257 8.55 7.62 -3.54
C MET A 257 9.00 6.74 -4.71
N PHE A 258 8.99 7.27 -5.93
CA PHE A 258 9.52 6.55 -7.08
C PHE A 258 10.98 6.10 -6.84
N PHE A 259 11.85 7.02 -6.41
CA PHE A 259 13.24 6.70 -6.10
C PHE A 259 13.40 5.78 -4.89
N LEU A 260 12.60 5.97 -3.84
CA LEU A 260 12.63 5.10 -2.65
C LEU A 260 12.29 3.66 -3.00
N PHE A 261 11.20 3.43 -3.73
CA PHE A 261 10.81 2.08 -4.12
C PHE A 261 11.75 1.49 -5.16
N LEU A 262 12.33 2.29 -6.05
CA LEU A 262 13.30 1.78 -7.01
C LEU A 262 14.54 1.17 -6.33
N GLY A 263 14.97 1.73 -5.20
CA GLY A 263 16.14 1.23 -4.45
C GLY A 263 15.82 0.25 -3.31
N MET A 264 14.70 0.41 -2.62
CA MET A 264 14.45 -0.28 -1.34
C MET A 264 14.25 -1.80 -1.51
N PHE A 265 13.72 -2.26 -2.65
CA PHE A 265 13.41 -3.68 -2.83
C PHE A 265 14.65 -4.57 -3.00
N THR A 266 15.82 -3.99 -3.30
CA THR A 266 17.01 -4.76 -3.66
C THR A 266 17.45 -5.75 -2.57
N PRO A 267 17.65 -5.35 -1.30
CA PRO A 267 18.04 -6.31 -0.28
C PRO A 267 16.93 -7.32 0.04
N LEU A 268 15.65 -6.97 -0.15
CA LEU A 268 14.55 -7.92 0.06
C LEU A 268 14.64 -9.13 -0.87
N PHE A 269 15.10 -8.93 -2.12
CA PHE A 269 15.22 -10.01 -3.10
C PHE A 269 16.60 -10.66 -3.12
N PHE A 270 17.69 -9.90 -2.96
CA PHE A 270 19.04 -10.39 -3.22
C PHE A 270 19.82 -10.79 -1.95
N ILE A 271 19.35 -10.48 -0.73
CA ILE A 271 20.09 -10.84 0.49
C ILE A 271 20.27 -12.36 0.68
N PRO A 272 19.28 -13.24 0.39
CA PRO A 272 19.49 -14.68 0.57
C PRO A 272 20.54 -15.20 -0.40
N THR A 273 20.47 -14.78 -1.67
CA THR A 273 21.46 -15.13 -2.70
C THR A 273 22.85 -14.64 -2.33
N TYR A 274 22.97 -13.40 -1.85
CA TYR A 274 24.23 -12.84 -1.37
C TYR A 274 24.79 -13.62 -0.17
N ALA A 275 23.94 -14.02 0.76
CA ALA A 275 24.39 -14.78 1.93
C ALA A 275 24.94 -16.16 1.54
N VAL A 276 24.31 -16.84 0.57
CA VAL A 276 24.78 -18.13 0.06
C VAL A 276 26.13 -18.00 -0.64
N THR A 277 26.36 -16.94 -1.44
CA THR A 277 27.68 -16.72 -2.07
C THR A 277 28.79 -16.41 -1.06
N ARG A 278 28.43 -15.99 0.17
CA ARG A 278 29.35 -15.83 1.31
C ARG A 278 29.48 -17.09 2.19
N GLY A 279 28.93 -18.22 1.75
CA GLY A 279 29.06 -19.50 2.46
C GLY A 279 28.00 -19.75 3.55
N MET A 280 26.96 -18.92 3.63
CA MET A 280 25.83 -19.21 4.53
C MET A 280 25.01 -20.39 3.99
N HIS A 281 24.62 -21.30 4.88
CA HIS A 281 23.72 -22.40 4.51
C HIS A 281 22.39 -21.86 3.96
N ALA A 282 21.90 -22.43 2.85
CA ALA A 282 20.72 -21.94 2.13
C ALA A 282 19.48 -21.80 3.02
N THR A 283 19.27 -22.74 3.95
CA THR A 283 18.16 -22.66 4.92
C THR A 283 18.27 -21.45 5.85
N LEU A 284 19.47 -21.09 6.29
CA LEU A 284 19.64 -19.90 7.14
C LEU A 284 19.51 -18.61 6.31
N ALA A 285 19.99 -18.64 5.06
CA ALA A 285 19.87 -17.52 4.13
C ALA A 285 18.40 -17.17 3.84
N SER A 286 17.51 -18.16 3.72
CA SER A 286 16.07 -17.91 3.53
C SER A 286 15.42 -17.28 4.78
N TYR A 287 15.90 -17.61 5.98
CA TYR A 287 15.44 -16.95 7.22
C TYR A 287 15.87 -15.48 7.33
N LEU A 288 16.87 -15.00 6.56
CA LEU A 288 17.24 -13.58 6.58
C LEU A 288 16.07 -12.66 6.18
N LEU A 289 15.21 -13.10 5.25
CA LEU A 289 14.02 -12.35 4.87
C LEU A 289 12.99 -12.30 6.00
N ALA A 290 12.83 -13.40 6.75
CA ALA A 290 12.01 -13.43 7.95
C ALA A 290 12.58 -12.50 9.05
N ILE A 291 13.90 -12.46 9.22
CA ILE A 291 14.56 -11.53 10.15
C ILE A 291 14.33 -10.07 9.73
N ILE A 292 14.45 -9.74 8.44
CA ILE A 292 14.14 -8.42 7.90
C ILE A 292 12.69 -8.03 8.22
N ASN A 293 11.74 -8.92 7.94
CA ASN A 293 10.33 -8.66 8.21
C ASN A 293 10.06 -8.51 9.72
N ALA A 294 10.65 -9.34 10.57
CA ALA A 294 10.53 -9.22 12.01
C ALA A 294 11.02 -7.85 12.51
N ALA A 295 12.21 -7.42 12.09
CA ALA A 295 12.75 -6.10 12.42
C ALA A 295 11.89 -4.95 11.83
N SER A 296 11.35 -5.13 10.62
CA SER A 296 10.49 -4.15 9.96
C SER A 296 9.19 -3.86 10.70
N THR A 297 8.66 -4.82 11.46
CA THR A 297 7.55 -4.60 12.39
C THR A 297 7.85 -3.44 13.34
N PHE A 298 9.01 -3.46 13.99
CA PHE A 298 9.44 -2.38 14.89
C PHE A 298 9.79 -1.11 14.11
N GLY A 299 10.38 -1.27 12.93
CA GLY A 299 10.69 -0.18 11.99
C GLY A 299 9.48 0.58 11.45
N ARG A 300 8.27 0.03 11.57
CA ARG A 300 7.01 0.70 11.18
C ARG A 300 6.35 1.39 12.36
N VAL A 301 6.31 0.73 13.52
CA VAL A 301 5.65 1.28 14.72
C VAL A 301 6.47 2.40 15.37
N VAL A 302 7.76 2.15 15.66
CA VAL A 302 8.59 3.11 16.41
C VAL A 302 8.76 4.42 15.63
N PRO A 303 9.18 4.40 14.35
CA PRO A 303 9.24 5.60 13.53
C PRO A 303 7.87 6.25 13.32
N GLY A 304 6.78 5.49 13.25
CA GLY A 304 5.41 6.05 13.21
C GLY A 304 5.09 6.91 14.45
N VAL A 305 5.42 6.42 15.64
CA VAL A 305 5.25 7.18 16.90
C VAL A 305 6.16 8.43 16.93
N LEU A 306 7.39 8.32 16.41
CA LEU A 306 8.30 9.46 16.30
C LEU A 306 7.80 10.48 15.26
N ALA A 307 7.22 10.02 14.15
CA ALA A 307 6.70 10.85 13.08
C ALA A 307 5.56 11.75 13.54
N ASP A 308 4.69 11.25 14.42
CA ASP A 308 3.62 12.06 15.03
C ASP A 308 4.15 13.13 16.00
N LYS A 309 5.41 13.04 16.48
CA LYS A 309 6.04 14.03 17.38
C LYS A 309 6.98 14.99 16.67
N PHE A 310 7.75 14.48 15.73
CA PHE A 310 8.86 15.18 15.08
C PHE A 310 8.53 15.59 13.64
N GLY A 311 7.36 15.26 13.11
CA GLY A 311 6.93 15.56 11.75
C GLY A 311 7.08 14.36 10.83
N ARG A 312 6.05 14.08 10.04
CA ARG A 312 5.93 12.86 9.22
C ARG A 312 6.98 12.80 8.12
N LEU A 313 7.20 13.93 7.46
CA LEU A 313 8.18 14.05 6.38
C LEU A 313 9.63 13.98 6.90
N ASN A 314 9.89 14.47 8.12
CA ASN A 314 11.23 14.44 8.71
C ASN A 314 11.65 13.00 9.01
N ILE A 315 10.77 12.21 9.62
CA ILE A 315 11.06 10.82 9.93
C ILE A 315 11.10 9.96 8.66
N LEU A 316 10.23 10.23 7.67
CA LEU A 316 10.30 9.57 6.37
C LEU A 316 11.63 9.83 5.67
N GLY A 317 12.07 11.09 5.59
CA GLY A 317 13.35 11.46 5.00
C GLY A 317 14.54 10.84 5.75
N LEU A 318 14.54 10.89 7.09
CA LEU A 318 15.61 10.30 7.89
C LEU A 318 15.68 8.77 7.72
N GLY A 319 14.52 8.10 7.75
CA GLY A 319 14.42 6.66 7.54
C GLY A 319 14.86 6.25 6.12
N ALA A 320 14.51 7.05 5.12
CA ALA A 320 14.94 6.85 3.74
C ALA A 320 16.46 6.98 3.57
N ILE A 321 17.06 8.06 4.09
CA ILE A 321 18.51 8.26 4.04
C ILE A 321 19.23 7.12 4.78
N SER A 322 18.77 6.79 5.99
CA SER A 322 19.33 5.68 6.78
C SER A 322 19.26 4.37 6.02
N THR A 323 18.13 4.07 5.37
CA THR A 323 17.96 2.88 4.53
C THR A 323 18.93 2.89 3.35
N GLY A 324 19.09 4.02 2.67
CA GLY A 324 20.05 4.16 1.57
C GLY A 324 21.49 3.89 2.01
N VAL A 325 21.93 4.45 3.15
CA VAL A 325 23.26 4.17 3.72
C VAL A 325 23.42 2.70 4.04
N VAL A 326 22.41 2.08 4.69
CA VAL A 326 22.46 0.65 5.00
C VAL A 326 22.60 -0.18 3.72
N ILE A 327 21.81 0.11 2.67
CA ILE A 327 21.91 -0.59 1.38
C ILE A 327 23.32 -0.49 0.78
N LEU A 328 23.98 0.68 0.85
CA LEU A 328 25.36 0.85 0.38
C LEU A 328 26.36 -0.02 1.16
N CYS A 329 26.06 -0.32 2.42
CA CYS A 329 26.88 -1.17 3.28
C CYS A 329 26.63 -2.68 3.08
N MET A 330 25.70 -3.11 2.22
CA MET A 330 25.37 -4.53 2.00
C MET A 330 26.61 -5.40 1.77
N ASN A 331 27.55 -4.92 0.95
CA ASN A 331 28.74 -5.70 0.59
C ASN A 331 29.79 -5.82 1.69
N LYS A 332 29.63 -5.09 2.80
CA LYS A 332 30.52 -5.17 3.97
C LYS A 332 30.11 -6.26 4.95
N ALA A 333 28.90 -6.80 4.83
CA ALA A 333 28.43 -7.90 5.66
C ALA A 333 28.91 -9.24 5.08
N GLU A 334 30.10 -9.70 5.49
CA GLU A 334 30.72 -10.90 4.91
C GLU A 334 30.56 -12.16 5.76
N SER A 335 30.27 -12.02 7.05
CA SER A 335 30.04 -13.15 7.96
C SER A 335 28.55 -13.39 8.20
N THR A 336 28.20 -14.61 8.60
CA THR A 336 26.82 -14.97 9.00
C THR A 336 26.24 -14.01 10.03
N ALA A 337 27.02 -13.68 11.07
CA ALA A 337 26.61 -12.73 12.09
C ALA A 337 26.41 -11.32 11.53
N ALA A 338 27.31 -10.85 10.67
CA ALA A 338 27.20 -9.54 10.04
C ALA A 338 25.97 -9.44 9.13
N LEU A 339 25.64 -10.51 8.40
CA LEU A 339 24.44 -10.59 7.55
C LEU A 339 23.14 -10.57 8.37
N VAL A 340 23.12 -11.26 9.52
CA VAL A 340 21.97 -11.21 10.44
C VAL A 340 21.80 -9.79 11.00
N VAL A 341 22.88 -9.16 11.46
CA VAL A 341 22.84 -7.76 11.95
C VAL A 341 22.40 -6.81 10.84
N TYR A 342 22.94 -6.95 9.64
CA TYR A 342 22.54 -6.18 8.47
C TYR A 342 21.04 -6.31 8.20
N SER A 343 20.51 -7.53 8.20
CA SER A 343 19.08 -7.80 8.00
C SER A 343 18.20 -7.14 9.06
N ILE A 344 18.63 -7.12 10.33
CA ILE A 344 17.91 -6.44 11.41
C ILE A 344 17.89 -4.93 11.17
N VAL A 345 19.06 -4.32 10.91
CA VAL A 345 19.17 -2.87 10.70
C VAL A 345 18.39 -2.45 9.46
N PHE A 346 18.55 -3.16 8.35
CA PHE A 346 17.82 -2.90 7.11
C PHE A 346 16.31 -3.06 7.30
N GLY A 347 15.85 -4.11 8.00
CA GLY A 347 14.44 -4.30 8.30
C GLY A 347 13.86 -3.12 9.08
N PHE A 348 14.56 -2.67 10.12
CA PHE A 348 14.14 -1.52 10.93
C PHE A 348 14.07 -0.22 10.10
N THR A 349 15.11 0.11 9.33
CA THR A 349 15.13 1.37 8.56
C THR A 349 14.14 1.34 7.40
N SER A 350 14.07 0.24 6.64
CA SER A 350 13.15 0.10 5.50
C SER A 350 11.68 0.09 5.92
N GLY A 351 11.38 -0.42 7.13
CA GLY A 351 10.04 -0.34 7.72
C GLY A 351 9.51 1.09 7.81
N THR A 352 10.40 2.06 8.04
CA THR A 352 10.03 3.49 8.14
C THR A 352 9.45 4.01 6.82
N ILE A 353 10.02 3.56 5.69
CA ILE A 353 9.59 3.98 4.36
C ILE A 353 8.16 3.51 4.12
N ILE A 354 7.90 2.21 4.27
CA ILE A 354 6.61 1.59 3.88
C ILE A 354 5.43 2.21 4.64
N SER A 355 5.54 2.43 5.95
CA SER A 355 4.47 3.09 6.72
C SER A 355 4.46 4.61 6.55
N GLY A 356 5.64 5.22 6.38
CA GLY A 356 5.80 6.66 6.22
C GLY A 356 5.20 7.19 4.91
N VAL A 357 5.27 6.42 3.81
CA VAL A 357 4.67 6.78 2.51
C VAL A 357 3.18 7.07 2.65
N SER A 358 2.44 6.15 3.25
CA SER A 358 0.99 6.28 3.43
C SER A 358 0.63 7.47 4.32
N ALA A 359 1.41 7.69 5.39
CA ALA A 359 1.23 8.85 6.26
C ALA A 359 1.49 10.17 5.52
N ALA A 360 2.53 10.22 4.69
CA ALA A 360 2.90 11.41 3.91
C ALA A 360 1.84 11.78 2.86
N PHE A 361 1.28 10.83 2.13
CA PHE A 361 0.21 11.15 1.17
C PHE A 361 -1.10 11.56 1.84
N SER A 362 -1.39 11.03 3.04
CA SER A 362 -2.62 11.34 3.76
C SER A 362 -2.74 12.80 4.23
N VAL A 363 -1.65 13.57 4.23
CA VAL A 363 -1.62 14.98 4.65
C VAL A 363 -1.62 15.97 3.48
N CYS A 364 -1.47 15.49 2.24
CA CYS A 364 -1.50 16.32 1.05
C CYS A 364 -2.88 16.91 0.69
N PRO A 365 -4.01 16.19 0.84
CA PRO A 365 -5.31 16.74 0.50
C PRO A 365 -5.76 17.76 1.55
N GLU A 366 -6.43 18.82 1.10
CA GLU A 366 -7.10 19.78 1.97
C GLU A 366 -8.39 19.20 2.55
N ASP A 367 -9.10 18.42 1.72
CA ASP A 367 -10.29 17.68 2.13
C ASP A 367 -9.92 16.24 2.56
N PRO A 368 -10.10 15.86 3.84
CA PRO A 368 -9.84 14.51 4.32
C PRO A 368 -10.63 13.41 3.59
N ARG A 369 -11.68 13.77 2.86
CA ARG A 369 -12.47 12.85 2.04
C ARG A 369 -11.79 12.45 0.72
N GLU A 370 -10.73 13.15 0.31
CA GLU A 370 -9.92 12.84 -0.88
C GLU A 370 -8.65 12.04 -0.57
N ILE A 371 -8.43 11.67 0.71
CA ILE A 371 -7.24 10.92 1.13
C ILE A 371 -7.07 9.62 0.33
N GLY A 372 -8.16 8.92 0.02
CA GLY A 372 -8.08 7.70 -0.79
C GLY A 372 -7.51 7.95 -2.17
N THR A 373 -8.03 8.95 -2.87
CA THR A 373 -7.57 9.31 -4.20
C THR A 373 -6.10 9.76 -4.20
N TYR A 374 -5.65 10.56 -3.21
CA TYR A 374 -4.23 10.97 -3.11
C TYR A 374 -3.28 9.81 -2.83
N VAL A 375 -3.61 8.95 -1.86
CA VAL A 375 -2.81 7.75 -1.55
C VAL A 375 -2.78 6.81 -2.76
N GLY A 376 -3.91 6.63 -3.43
CA GLY A 376 -4.04 5.79 -4.63
C GLY A 376 -3.20 6.27 -5.81
N MET A 377 -3.27 7.57 -6.15
CA MET A 377 -2.45 8.17 -7.22
C MET A 377 -0.95 8.07 -6.90
N GLY A 378 -0.56 8.34 -5.66
CA GLY A 378 0.84 8.28 -5.23
C GLY A 378 1.42 6.86 -5.28
N MET A 379 0.67 5.87 -4.78
CA MET A 379 1.05 4.45 -4.87
C MET A 379 1.04 3.95 -6.32
N GLY A 380 0.07 4.37 -7.12
CA GLY A 380 -0.03 4.05 -8.54
C GLY A 380 1.18 4.52 -9.34
N ALA A 381 1.57 5.79 -9.20
CA ALA A 381 2.77 6.32 -9.86
C ALA A 381 4.05 5.59 -9.42
N SER A 382 4.09 5.19 -8.15
CA SER A 382 5.21 4.44 -7.58
C SER A 382 5.29 2.98 -8.02
N SER A 383 4.20 2.38 -8.50
CA SER A 383 4.16 0.96 -8.92
C SER A 383 5.15 0.63 -10.04
N VAL A 384 5.42 1.60 -10.92
CA VAL A 384 6.38 1.45 -12.02
C VAL A 384 7.80 1.21 -11.48
N ALA A 385 8.18 1.90 -10.40
CA ALA A 385 9.48 1.71 -9.76
C ALA A 385 9.64 0.29 -9.19
N VAL A 386 8.57 -0.26 -8.59
CA VAL A 386 8.55 -1.64 -8.07
C VAL A 386 8.68 -2.65 -9.21
N LEU A 387 8.07 -2.39 -10.36
CA LEU A 387 8.14 -3.27 -11.52
C LEU A 387 9.54 -3.29 -12.16
N ILE A 388 10.17 -2.13 -12.34
CA ILE A 388 11.45 -2.03 -13.06
C ILE A 388 12.68 -2.25 -12.17
N GLY A 389 12.57 -2.02 -10.86
CA GLY A 389 13.70 -2.11 -9.92
C GLY A 389 14.38 -3.48 -9.89
N PRO A 390 13.66 -4.59 -9.61
CA PRO A 390 14.26 -5.91 -9.56
C PRO A 390 14.91 -6.34 -10.90
N PRO A 391 14.30 -6.13 -12.08
CA PRO A 391 14.96 -6.38 -13.36
C PRO A 391 16.26 -5.59 -13.56
N ILE A 392 16.29 -4.30 -13.19
CA ILE A 392 17.53 -3.49 -13.27
C ILE A 392 18.62 -4.10 -12.40
N ASN A 393 18.29 -4.48 -11.15
CA ASN A 393 19.25 -5.12 -10.25
C ASN A 393 19.74 -6.47 -10.79
N GLY A 394 18.84 -7.28 -11.36
CA GLY A 394 19.19 -8.55 -11.98
C GLY A 394 20.15 -8.37 -13.15
N ALA A 395 19.91 -7.38 -14.01
CA ALA A 395 20.80 -7.03 -15.11
C ALA A 395 22.19 -6.57 -14.61
N LEU A 396 22.24 -5.81 -13.51
CA LEU A 396 23.50 -5.41 -12.87
C LEU A 396 24.29 -6.62 -12.35
N VAL A 397 23.63 -7.56 -11.65
CA VAL A 397 24.28 -8.81 -11.20
C VAL A 397 24.82 -9.59 -12.39
N HIS A 398 24.00 -9.79 -13.42
CA HIS A 398 24.38 -10.57 -14.60
C HIS A 398 25.57 -9.94 -15.36
N ARG A 399 25.58 -8.62 -15.51
CA ARG A 399 26.62 -7.92 -16.29
C ARG A 399 27.97 -7.84 -15.57
N TYR A 400 27.97 -7.69 -14.25
CA TYR A 400 29.15 -7.40 -13.45
C TYR A 400 29.61 -8.56 -12.56
N GLY A 401 28.81 -9.63 -12.42
CA GLY A 401 29.16 -10.83 -11.66
C GLY A 401 29.21 -10.64 -10.15
N GLY A 402 28.70 -9.53 -9.61
CA GLY A 402 28.77 -9.19 -8.20
C GLY A 402 27.64 -8.29 -7.71
N PHE A 403 27.62 -8.05 -6.40
CA PHE A 403 26.55 -7.31 -5.70
C PHE A 403 26.92 -5.85 -5.40
N SER A 404 28.08 -5.37 -5.86
CA SER A 404 28.52 -3.99 -5.61
C SER A 404 27.68 -2.97 -6.36
N GLN A 405 27.45 -3.19 -7.66
CA GLN A 405 26.80 -2.25 -8.55
C GLN A 405 25.31 -2.09 -8.20
N LEU A 406 24.62 -3.20 -7.89
CA LEU A 406 23.23 -3.15 -7.43
C LEU A 406 23.10 -2.43 -6.08
N SER A 407 24.05 -2.63 -5.16
CA SER A 407 24.05 -2.00 -3.84
C SER A 407 24.28 -0.49 -3.98
N ILE A 408 25.22 -0.07 -4.82
CA ILE A 408 25.47 1.34 -5.13
C ILE A 408 24.24 1.98 -5.77
N PHE A 409 23.72 1.39 -6.85
CA PHE A 409 22.53 1.89 -7.54
C PHE A 409 21.36 2.05 -6.56
N SER A 410 21.03 0.99 -5.84
CA SER A 410 19.88 0.96 -4.93
C SER A 410 20.01 1.92 -3.76
N GLY A 411 21.21 1.97 -3.16
CA GLY A 411 21.51 2.89 -2.07
C GLY A 411 21.41 4.35 -2.52
N VAL A 412 21.96 4.70 -3.68
CA VAL A 412 21.88 6.06 -4.24
C VAL A 412 20.43 6.43 -4.58
N MET A 413 19.64 5.51 -5.15
CA MET A 413 18.21 5.76 -5.40
C MET A 413 17.45 6.04 -4.09
N CYS A 414 17.67 5.24 -3.03
CA CYS A 414 17.05 5.51 -1.72
C CYS A 414 17.53 6.84 -1.09
N LEU A 415 18.83 7.16 -1.16
CA LEU A 415 19.36 8.43 -0.69
C LEU A 415 18.71 9.61 -1.43
N THR A 416 18.59 9.50 -2.75
CA THR A 416 17.95 10.52 -3.59
C THR A 416 16.49 10.70 -3.18
N GLY A 417 15.74 9.61 -3.04
CA GLY A 417 14.35 9.66 -2.57
C GLY A 417 14.21 10.29 -1.19
N GLY A 418 15.13 10.00 -0.26
CA GLY A 418 15.15 10.61 1.07
C GLY A 418 15.43 12.11 1.06
N LEU A 419 16.39 12.54 0.24
CA LEU A 419 16.71 13.97 0.05
C LEU A 419 15.55 14.73 -0.59
N VAL A 420 14.89 14.15 -1.60
CA VAL A 420 13.69 14.74 -2.22
C VAL A 420 12.53 14.79 -1.22
N ALA A 421 12.34 13.76 -0.40
CA ALA A 421 11.33 13.77 0.66
C ALA A 421 11.58 14.90 1.68
N PHE A 422 12.84 15.15 2.06
CA PHE A 422 13.21 16.30 2.88
C PHE A 422 12.98 17.63 2.15
N ALA A 423 13.35 17.73 0.88
CA ALA A 423 13.15 18.93 0.07
C ALA A 423 11.66 19.29 -0.09
N SER A 424 10.77 18.29 -0.11
CA SER A 424 9.31 18.53 -0.16
C SER A 424 8.81 19.40 1.00
N LYS A 425 9.51 19.38 2.15
CA LYS A 425 9.21 20.23 3.30
C LYS A 425 9.45 21.71 3.03
N ALA A 426 10.42 22.07 2.18
CA ALA A 426 10.64 23.46 1.78
C ALA A 426 9.44 24.05 1.02
N THR A 427 8.55 23.19 0.49
CA THR A 427 7.32 23.61 -0.19
C THR A 427 6.09 23.64 0.70
N THR A 428 6.23 23.20 1.97
CA THR A 428 5.14 23.30 2.95
C THR A 428 5.12 24.69 3.57
N PRO A 429 3.93 25.27 3.87
CA PRO A 429 3.81 26.61 4.45
C PRO A 429 4.57 26.79 5.78
N GLU A 430 4.89 25.69 6.43
CA GLU A 430 5.41 25.63 7.79
C GLU A 430 6.96 25.62 7.80
N GLY A 431 7.61 25.46 6.64
CA GLY A 431 9.06 25.53 6.45
C GLY A 431 9.84 24.28 6.87
N ILE A 432 11.16 24.27 6.62
CA ILE A 432 12.06 23.11 6.78
C ILE A 432 12.20 22.61 8.23
N LEU A 433 11.76 23.35 9.24
CA LEU A 433 11.84 22.97 10.66
C LEU A 433 10.49 22.67 11.33
N ALA A 434 9.38 22.74 10.59
CA ALA A 434 8.06 22.44 11.13
C ALA A 434 7.92 21.00 11.66
N ARG A 435 7.12 20.86 12.73
CA ARG A 435 6.80 19.60 13.41
C ARG A 435 5.53 18.90 12.90
N ARG A 436 4.79 19.49 11.95
CA ARG A 436 3.61 18.85 11.36
C ARG A 436 4.01 17.87 10.26
#